data_AF-C6TLD8-F1
#
_entry.id   AF-C6TLD8-F1
#
_cell.length_a   1.000
_cell.length_b   1.000
_cell.length_c   1.000
_cell.angle_alpha   90.00
_cell.angle_beta   90.00
_cell.angle_gamma   90.00
#
_symmetry.space_group_name_H-M   'P 1'
#
loop_
_entity.id
_entity.type
_entity.pdbx_description
1 polymer ?
#
loop_
_entity_poly.entity_id
_entity_poly.type
_entity_poly.pdbx_seq_one_letter_code
_entity_poly.pdbx_strand_id
1 'polypeptide(L)'
;MGWQGSDPSTDFRGGRFISLENLIFFAMKYPDSFQRLLHKQDGTRAEWEYPFAVAGINISFMLAQMLDLQAGLPSSLSGIRFLKLLEEDEMAFDILFCVAFQMMDAQWLAKRASYMEFNDVLRSTRTQLERELGLEDIFSVKDLPAYNMLR
;
A
#
# COMPACT_ATOMS: atom_id res chain seq x y z
N MET A 1 -3.94 -5.16 -15.77
CA MET A 1 -3.05 -4.31 -14.95
C MET A 1 -3.69 -2.99 -14.54
N GLY A 2 -4.48 -2.31 -15.38
CA GLY A 2 -5.17 -1.08 -14.97
C GLY A 2 -4.23 0.12 -14.85
N TRP A 3 -3.46 0.40 -15.90
CA TRP A 3 -2.64 1.59 -16.07
C TRP A 3 -3.50 2.80 -16.47
N GLN A 4 -3.04 4.04 -16.24
CA GLN A 4 -3.80 5.26 -16.58
C GLN A 4 -3.86 5.52 -18.09
N GLY A 5 -2.86 5.06 -18.84
CA GLY A 5 -2.75 5.24 -20.29
C GLY A 5 -2.33 3.99 -21.04
N SER A 6 -2.19 4.12 -22.35
CA SER A 6 -1.72 3.06 -23.25
C SER A 6 -0.23 2.76 -23.12
N ASP A 7 0.55 3.72 -22.61
CA ASP A 7 1.97 3.57 -22.29
C ASP A 7 2.17 3.56 -20.77
N PRO A 8 2.37 2.38 -20.15
CA PRO A 8 2.56 2.26 -18.69
C PRO A 8 3.75 3.07 -18.15
N SER A 9 4.76 3.36 -18.97
CA SER A 9 5.93 4.13 -18.52
C SER A 9 5.55 5.54 -18.07
N THR A 10 4.45 6.07 -18.62
CA THR A 10 3.97 7.41 -18.34
C THR A 10 3.38 7.59 -16.94
N ASP A 11 2.93 6.49 -16.32
CA ASP A 11 2.35 6.47 -14.98
C ASP A 11 3.41 6.66 -13.87
N PHE A 12 4.67 6.32 -14.18
CA PHE A 12 5.81 6.41 -13.26
C PHE A 12 6.54 7.77 -13.29
N ARG A 13 6.07 8.71 -14.12
CA ARG A 13 6.65 10.07 -14.21
C ARG A 13 6.49 10.82 -12.88
N GLY A 14 7.42 11.74 -12.59
CA GLY A 14 7.40 12.55 -11.36
C GLY A 14 7.94 11.83 -10.12
N GLY A 15 8.97 10.98 -10.26
CA GLY A 15 9.64 10.32 -9.14
C GLY A 15 8.93 9.07 -8.59
N ARG A 16 7.96 8.52 -9.33
CA ARG A 16 7.15 7.36 -8.92
C ARG A 16 7.78 6.01 -9.24
N PHE A 17 9.06 5.97 -9.56
CA PHE A 17 9.77 4.73 -9.91
C PHE A 17 9.73 3.69 -8.79
N ILE A 18 9.75 4.13 -7.52
CA ILE A 18 9.63 3.26 -6.34
C ILE A 18 8.36 2.38 -6.38
N SER A 19 7.27 2.87 -6.98
CA SER A 19 6.04 2.08 -7.09
C SER A 19 6.15 0.89 -8.05
N LEU A 20 7.03 0.97 -9.05
CA LEU A 20 7.35 -0.17 -9.90
C LEU A 20 8.12 -1.23 -9.11
N GLU A 21 9.12 -0.80 -8.35
CA GLU A 21 9.91 -1.68 -7.48
C GLU A 21 9.01 -2.35 -6.43
N ASN A 22 8.09 -1.61 -5.82
CA ASN A 22 7.12 -2.16 -4.88
C ASN A 22 6.19 -3.20 -5.53
N LEU A 23 5.71 -2.96 -6.76
CA LEU A 23 4.88 -3.93 -7.49
C LEU A 23 5.66 -5.20 -7.85
N ILE A 24 6.92 -5.06 -8.26
CA ILE A 24 7.81 -6.19 -8.54
C ILE A 24 8.07 -6.98 -7.25
N PHE A 25 8.41 -6.28 -6.16
CA PHE A 25 8.61 -6.90 -4.86
C PHE A 25 7.37 -7.67 -4.43
N PHE A 26 6.17 -7.08 -4.55
CA PHE A 26 4.93 -7.74 -4.17
C PHE A 26 4.69 -9.01 -4.99
N ALA A 27 4.88 -8.94 -6.31
CA ALA A 27 4.74 -10.09 -7.20
C ALA A 27 5.73 -11.22 -6.87
N MET A 28 6.96 -10.90 -6.46
CA MET A 28 8.01 -11.88 -6.14
C MET A 28 7.89 -12.44 -4.73
N LYS A 29 7.56 -11.60 -3.74
CA LYS A 29 7.57 -11.97 -2.32
C LYS A 29 6.26 -12.62 -1.88
N TYR A 30 5.12 -12.14 -2.38
CA TYR A 30 3.79 -12.62 -2.02
C TYR A 30 2.94 -12.90 -3.28
N PRO A 31 3.37 -13.86 -4.13
CA PRO A 31 2.76 -14.09 -5.44
C PRO A 31 1.27 -14.40 -5.35
N ASP A 32 0.83 -15.22 -4.39
CA ASP A 32 -0.58 -15.56 -4.25
C ASP A 32 -1.44 -14.34 -3.91
N SER A 33 -0.95 -13.52 -2.97
CA SER A 33 -1.59 -12.26 -2.58
C SER A 33 -1.64 -11.27 -3.74
N PHE A 34 -0.56 -11.16 -4.51
CA PHE A 34 -0.50 -10.33 -5.71
C PHE A 34 -1.50 -10.79 -6.78
N GLN A 35 -1.54 -12.09 -7.08
CA GLN A 35 -2.45 -12.66 -8.10
C GLN A 35 -3.92 -12.50 -7.70
N ARG A 36 -4.27 -12.71 -6.43
CA ARG A 36 -5.64 -12.47 -5.94
C ARG A 36 -6.09 -11.02 -6.16
N LEU A 37 -5.22 -10.06 -5.83
CA LEU A 37 -5.51 -8.64 -6.02
C LEU A 37 -5.55 -8.22 -7.50
N LEU A 38 -4.64 -8.75 -8.31
CA LEU A 38 -4.57 -8.45 -9.75
C LEU A 38 -5.82 -8.96 -10.47
N HIS A 39 -6.26 -10.18 -10.15
CA HIS A 39 -7.40 -10.84 -10.77
C HIS A 39 -8.72 -10.61 -10.02
N LYS A 40 -8.73 -9.79 -8.97
CA LYS A 40 -9.92 -9.41 -8.21
C LYS A 40 -10.72 -10.62 -7.71
N GLN A 41 -10.01 -11.64 -7.23
CA GLN A 41 -10.58 -12.95 -6.92
C GLN A 41 -11.51 -12.94 -5.70
N ASP A 42 -11.31 -11.98 -4.78
CA ASP A 42 -12.05 -11.93 -3.53
C ASP A 42 -13.23 -10.95 -3.57
N GLY A 43 -14.33 -11.33 -2.90
CA GLY A 43 -15.46 -10.45 -2.57
C GLY A 43 -16.41 -10.09 -3.71
N THR A 44 -17.46 -9.33 -3.37
CA THR A 44 -18.37 -8.74 -4.37
C THR A 44 -17.88 -7.35 -4.73
N ARG A 45 -17.62 -7.13 -6.01
CA ARG A 45 -17.08 -5.89 -6.55
C ARG A 45 -18.22 -4.98 -7.01
N ALA A 46 -18.01 -3.66 -6.94
CA ALA A 46 -18.95 -2.69 -7.51
C ALA A 46 -18.95 -2.79 -9.05
N GLU A 47 -19.91 -2.14 -9.70
CA GLU A 47 -19.97 -2.04 -11.17
C GLU A 47 -18.67 -1.47 -11.76
N TRP A 48 -18.02 -0.55 -11.04
CA TRP A 48 -16.72 0.02 -11.37
C TRP A 48 -15.66 -0.40 -10.34
N GLU A 49 -14.67 -1.18 -10.78
CA GLU A 49 -13.52 -1.57 -9.95
C GLU A 49 -12.42 -0.50 -9.92
N TYR A 50 -11.50 -0.60 -8.95
CA TYR A 50 -10.30 0.23 -8.97
C TYR A 50 -9.24 -0.34 -9.93
N PRO A 51 -8.54 0.53 -10.68
CA PRO A 51 -7.42 0.11 -11.52
C PRO A 51 -6.23 -0.34 -10.65
N PHE A 52 -5.81 -1.62 -10.79
CA PHE A 52 -4.81 -2.24 -9.92
C PHE A 52 -3.48 -1.47 -9.87
N ALA A 53 -2.89 -1.14 -11.02
CA ALA A 53 -1.62 -0.43 -11.04
C ALA A 53 -1.72 1.00 -10.50
N VAL A 54 -2.81 1.71 -10.81
CA VAL A 54 -3.10 3.04 -10.24
C VAL A 54 -3.23 2.98 -8.73
N ALA A 55 -3.87 1.94 -8.18
CA ALA A 55 -3.93 1.72 -6.74
C ALA A 55 -2.52 1.58 -6.15
N GLY A 56 -1.69 0.71 -6.72
CA GLY A 56 -0.29 0.54 -6.29
C GLY A 56 0.47 1.86 -6.28
N ILE A 57 0.44 2.62 -7.37
CA ILE A 57 1.15 3.91 -7.47
C ILE A 57 0.69 4.90 -6.39
N ASN A 58 -0.62 5.00 -6.15
CA ASN A 58 -1.14 5.90 -5.13
C ASN A 58 -0.81 5.42 -3.71
N ILE A 59 -0.76 4.10 -3.46
CA ILE A 59 -0.33 3.54 -2.17
C ILE A 59 1.15 3.89 -1.92
N SER A 60 2.05 3.69 -2.88
CA SER A 60 3.46 4.06 -2.71
C SER A 60 3.62 5.55 -2.40
N PHE A 61 2.87 6.41 -3.10
CA PHE A 61 2.90 7.85 -2.86
C PHE A 61 2.35 8.22 -1.48
N MET A 62 1.21 7.64 -1.09
CA MET A 62 0.61 7.81 0.23
C MET A 62 1.58 7.40 1.34
N LEU A 63 2.26 6.27 1.21
CA LEU A 63 3.26 5.80 2.18
C LEU A 63 4.44 6.77 2.29
N ALA A 64 5.00 7.20 1.16
CA ALA A 64 6.11 8.15 1.16
C ALA A 64 5.75 9.47 1.87
N GLN A 65 4.52 9.97 1.70
CA GLN A 65 4.02 11.15 2.40
C GLN A 65 3.74 10.88 3.89
N MET A 66 3.13 9.74 4.22
CA MET A 66 2.78 9.36 5.59
C MET A 66 4.02 9.20 6.47
N LEU A 67 5.08 8.64 5.89
CA LEU A 67 6.34 8.33 6.57
C LEU A 67 7.37 9.45 6.50
N ASP A 68 7.03 10.58 5.87
CA ASP A 68 7.88 11.77 5.79
C ASP A 68 9.25 11.50 5.11
N LEU A 69 9.29 10.61 4.09
CA LEU A 69 10.54 10.15 3.45
C LEU A 69 11.28 11.22 2.64
N GLN A 70 10.63 12.37 2.42
CA GLN A 70 11.24 13.51 1.72
C GLN A 70 11.84 14.53 2.71
N ALA A 71 11.57 14.40 4.01
CA ALA A 71 12.19 15.22 5.03
C ALA A 71 13.56 14.67 5.42
N GLY A 72 14.49 15.55 5.80
CA GLY A 72 15.81 15.13 6.28
C GLY A 72 15.75 14.33 7.60
N LEU A 73 14.72 14.57 8.42
CA LEU A 73 14.41 13.77 9.60
C LEU A 73 12.87 13.70 9.74
N PRO A 74 12.28 12.50 9.87
CA PRO A 74 10.83 12.38 9.97
C PRO A 74 10.32 13.02 11.27
N SER A 75 9.29 13.84 11.12
CA SER A 75 8.64 14.55 12.22
C SER A 75 7.35 13.89 12.71
N SER A 76 6.75 13.02 11.88
CA SER A 76 5.53 12.29 12.22
C SER A 76 5.83 11.07 13.10
N LEU A 77 4.89 10.70 13.97
CA LEU A 77 5.00 9.48 14.77
C LEU A 77 5.21 8.24 13.87
N SER A 78 4.48 8.15 12.77
CA SER A 78 4.59 7.06 11.79
C SER A 78 5.97 7.01 11.15
N GLY A 79 6.55 8.16 10.78
CA GLY A 79 7.91 8.23 10.22
C GLY A 79 8.98 7.83 11.23
N ILE A 80 8.89 8.31 12.48
CA ILE A 80 9.80 7.92 13.57
C ILE A 80 9.72 6.42 13.86
N ARG A 81 8.49 5.85 13.89
CA ARG A 81 8.28 4.41 14.07
C ARG A 81 8.85 3.62 12.92
N PHE A 82 8.61 4.07 11.68
CA PHE A 82 9.10 3.42 10.49
C PHE A 82 10.63 3.39 10.41
N LEU A 83 11.35 4.43 10.86
CA LEU A 83 12.82 4.39 10.93
C LEU A 83 13.32 3.20 11.76
N LYS A 84 12.68 2.91 12.89
CA LYS A 84 13.05 1.74 13.72
C LYS A 84 12.78 0.43 13.00
N LEU A 85 11.66 0.34 12.27
CA LEU A 85 11.36 -0.84 11.46
C LEU A 85 12.37 -1.04 10.32
N LEU A 86 12.84 0.06 9.72
CA LEU A 86 13.83 0.05 8.65
C LEU A 86 15.23 -0.33 9.15
N GLU A 87 15.58 0.03 10.40
CA GLU A 87 16.81 -0.42 11.05
C GLU A 87 16.83 -1.95 11.24
N GLU A 88 15.67 -2.56 11.47
CA GLU A 88 15.53 -4.01 11.67
C GLU A 88 15.38 -4.78 10.34
N ASP A 89 14.72 -4.21 9.33
CA ASP A 89 14.48 -4.84 8.04
C ASP A 89 14.55 -3.80 6.91
N GLU A 90 15.57 -3.92 6.05
CA GLU A 90 15.75 -3.03 4.88
C GLU A 90 14.56 -3.07 3.91
N MET A 91 13.79 -4.17 3.91
CA MET A 91 12.60 -4.34 3.08
C MET A 91 11.31 -3.82 3.75
N ALA A 92 11.41 -3.14 4.91
CA ALA A 92 10.25 -2.68 5.67
C ALA A 92 9.28 -1.83 4.83
N PHE A 93 9.80 -0.97 3.93
CA PHE A 93 8.95 -0.16 3.06
C PHE A 93 8.13 -1.01 2.09
N ASP A 94 8.78 -1.96 1.41
CA ASP A 94 8.13 -2.82 0.42
C ASP A 94 7.12 -3.77 1.05
N ILE A 95 7.43 -4.28 2.25
CA ILE A 95 6.48 -5.11 3.00
C ILE A 95 5.29 -4.26 3.43
N LEU A 96 5.51 -3.03 3.91
CA LEU A 96 4.43 -2.12 4.30
C LEU A 96 3.54 -1.75 3.10
N PHE A 97 4.12 -1.61 1.90
CA PHE A 97 3.37 -1.48 0.65
C PHE A 97 2.44 -2.67 0.39
N CYS A 98 2.94 -3.90 0.55
CA CYS A 98 2.14 -5.10 0.35
C CYS A 98 0.95 -5.15 1.35
N VAL A 99 1.22 -4.84 2.62
CA VAL A 99 0.19 -4.75 3.68
C VAL A 99 -0.84 -3.67 3.35
N ALA A 100 -0.39 -2.48 2.97
CA ALA A 100 -1.25 -1.35 2.61
C ALA A 100 -2.18 -1.70 1.43
N PHE A 101 -1.69 -2.45 0.44
CA PHE A 101 -2.50 -2.87 -0.70
C PHE A 101 -3.59 -3.85 -0.29
N GLN A 102 -3.26 -4.89 0.49
CA GLN A 102 -4.27 -5.81 1.03
C GLN A 102 -5.32 -5.07 1.88
N MET A 103 -4.86 -4.14 2.73
CA MET A 103 -5.75 -3.32 3.56
C MET A 103 -6.69 -2.46 2.71
N MET A 104 -6.17 -1.81 1.65
CA MET A 104 -6.97 -1.02 0.73
C MET A 104 -8.03 -1.87 0.02
N ASP A 105 -7.68 -3.08 -0.44
CA ASP A 105 -8.64 -3.99 -1.08
C ASP A 105 -9.74 -4.45 -0.12
N ALA A 106 -9.39 -4.80 1.10
CA ALA A 106 -10.40 -5.21 2.09
C ALA A 106 -11.35 -4.06 2.44
N GLN A 107 -10.83 -2.84 2.58
CA GLN A 107 -11.66 -1.65 2.82
C GLN A 107 -12.55 -1.34 1.61
N TRP A 108 -12.03 -1.50 0.38
CA TRP A 108 -12.79 -1.36 -0.85
C TRP A 108 -13.99 -2.32 -0.87
N LEU A 109 -13.74 -3.60 -0.59
CA LEU A 109 -14.75 -4.64 -0.55
C LEU A 109 -15.78 -4.41 0.56
N ALA A 110 -15.33 -4.08 1.76
CA ALA A 110 -16.20 -3.83 2.91
C ALA A 110 -17.16 -2.66 2.65
N LYS A 111 -16.70 -1.62 1.95
CA LYS A 111 -17.51 -0.44 1.57
C LYS A 111 -18.37 -0.68 0.34
N ARG A 112 -18.12 -1.74 -0.44
CA ARG A 112 -18.63 -1.90 -1.81
C ARG A 112 -18.32 -0.65 -2.65
N ALA A 113 -17.10 -0.14 -2.48
CA ALA A 113 -16.70 1.15 -3.01
C ALA A 113 -16.74 1.17 -4.54
N SER A 114 -17.10 2.33 -5.05
CA SER A 114 -17.02 2.71 -6.46
C SER A 114 -15.74 3.48 -6.75
N TYR A 115 -15.41 3.62 -8.03
CA TYR A 115 -14.29 4.46 -8.49
C TYR A 115 -14.28 5.88 -7.88
N MET A 116 -15.47 6.48 -7.69
CA MET A 116 -15.60 7.82 -7.13
C MET A 116 -15.11 7.93 -5.68
N GLU A 117 -15.09 6.81 -4.94
CA GLU A 117 -14.69 6.73 -3.53
C GLU A 117 -13.22 6.37 -3.36
N PHE A 118 -12.45 6.25 -4.44
CA PHE A 118 -11.07 5.78 -4.41
C PHE A 118 -10.18 6.56 -3.42
N ASN A 119 -10.27 7.89 -3.42
CA ASN A 119 -9.50 8.72 -2.50
C ASN A 119 -9.95 8.57 -1.03
N ASP A 120 -11.23 8.27 -0.80
CA ASP A 120 -11.76 8.04 0.55
C ASP A 120 -11.32 6.69 1.10
N VAL A 121 -11.24 5.67 0.24
CA VAL A 121 -10.65 4.36 0.60
C VAL A 121 -9.16 4.52 0.91
N LEU A 122 -8.38 5.21 0.07
CA LEU A 122 -6.95 5.47 0.36
C LEU A 122 -6.74 6.22 1.67
N ARG A 123 -7.58 7.22 1.97
CA ARG A 123 -7.52 7.94 3.25
C ARG A 123 -7.81 7.01 4.43
N SER A 124 -8.80 6.13 4.28
CA SER A 124 -9.14 5.12 5.30
C SER A 124 -7.99 4.12 5.51
N THR A 125 -7.27 3.75 4.45
CA THR A 125 -6.11 2.86 4.50
C THR A 125 -4.97 3.54 5.25
N ARG A 126 -4.67 4.80 4.92
CA ARG A 126 -3.68 5.61 5.63
C ARG A 126 -3.97 5.69 7.13
N THR A 127 -5.18 6.08 7.50
CA THR A 127 -5.56 6.25 8.92
C THR A 127 -5.44 4.94 9.69
N GLN A 128 -5.82 3.81 9.09
CA GLN A 128 -5.68 2.50 9.72
C GLN A 128 -4.20 2.10 9.88
N LEU A 129 -3.35 2.36 8.88
CA LEU A 129 -1.90 2.11 8.98
C LEU A 129 -1.22 2.99 10.03
N GLU A 130 -1.54 4.28 10.09
CA GLU A 130 -1.02 5.20 11.12
C GLU A 130 -1.40 4.70 12.53
N ARG A 131 -2.61 4.16 12.68
CA ARG A 131 -3.06 3.56 13.94
C ARG A 131 -2.28 2.30 14.29
N GLU A 132 -2.07 1.39 13.34
CA GLU A 132 -1.32 0.15 13.59
C GLU A 132 0.15 0.42 13.90
N LEU A 133 0.80 1.34 13.18
CA LEU A 133 2.18 1.76 13.47
C LEU A 133 2.31 2.47 14.83
N GLY A 134 1.22 3.01 15.36
CA GLY A 134 1.16 3.66 16.66
C GLY A 134 1.05 2.70 17.85
N LEU A 135 0.84 1.40 17.61
CA LEU A 135 0.78 0.38 18.65
C LEU A 135 2.15 0.21 19.34
N GLU A 136 2.15 -0.12 20.63
CA GLU A 136 3.37 -0.15 21.46
C GLU A 136 4.26 -1.37 21.16
N ASP A 137 3.66 -2.46 20.68
CA ASP A 137 4.23 -3.78 20.47
C ASP A 137 4.68 -4.05 19.02
N ILE A 138 4.85 -3.00 18.21
CA ILE A 138 5.31 -3.09 16.83
C ILE A 138 6.82 -2.91 16.76
N PHE A 139 7.54 -3.99 16.51
CA PHE A 139 9.00 -4.03 16.35
C PHE A 139 9.42 -4.45 14.94
N SER A 140 8.53 -5.09 14.19
CA SER A 140 8.65 -5.45 12.78
C SER A 140 7.34 -5.12 12.04
N VAL A 141 7.41 -4.94 10.72
CA VAL A 141 6.20 -4.84 9.88
C VAL A 141 5.32 -6.09 10.03
N LYS A 142 5.91 -7.24 10.39
CA LYS A 142 5.20 -8.50 10.65
C LYS A 142 4.29 -8.47 11.88
N ASP A 143 4.55 -7.56 12.80
CA ASP A 143 3.76 -7.42 14.04
C ASP A 143 2.46 -6.62 13.79
N LEU A 144 2.35 -5.94 12.64
CA LEU A 144 1.14 -5.21 12.28
C LEU A 144 -0.04 -6.17 12.16
N PRO A 145 -1.21 -5.88 12.78
CA PRO A 145 -2.41 -6.70 12.64
C PRO A 145 -2.77 -7.00 11.18
N ALA A 146 -2.62 -6.02 10.29
CA ALA A 146 -2.90 -6.17 8.86
C ALA A 146 -1.88 -7.04 8.10
N TYR A 147 -0.72 -7.36 8.70
CA TYR A 147 0.23 -8.30 8.09
C TYR A 147 -0.40 -9.67 7.85
N ASN A 148 -1.33 -10.09 8.71
CA ASN A 148 -2.06 -11.35 8.57
C ASN A 148 -2.92 -11.46 7.30
N MET A 149 -3.12 -10.34 6.58
CA MET A 149 -3.82 -10.33 5.30
C MET A 149 -2.93 -10.82 4.15
N LEU A 150 -1.60 -10.74 4.32
CA LEU A 150 -0.65 -11.33 3.39
C LEU A 150 -0.65 -12.86 3.59
N ARG A 151 -0.92 -13.56 2.49
CA ARG A 151 -0.74 -15.00 2.36
C ARG A 151 0.46 -15.29 1.48
#